data_AF-A0A9P0EBE0-F1
#
_entry.id   AF-A0A9P0EBE0-F1
#
_cell.length_a   1.000
_cell.length_b   1.000
_cell.length_c   1.000
_cell.angle_alpha   90.00
_cell.angle_beta   90.00
_cell.angle_gamma   90.00
#
_symmetry.space_group_name_H-M   'P 1'
#
loop_
_entity.id
_entity.type
_entity.pdbx_description
1 polymer ?
#
loop_
_entity_poly.entity_id
_entity_poly.type
_entity_poly.pdbx_seq_one_letter_code
_entity_poly.pdbx_strand_id
1 'polypeptide(L)'
;MTGNSTQQPCFPQALEDKTCLFQGNHTWDQVSQSNIYYQTIEDEDILSKYSEERIREMPERFSMVELGTGAFEKIAILLDKVRAQKKYCFCLVVDISRKALKQQVDKLSARYKSYAGIQVRGYQEDLCSAHLRLEEIPGILYVISLGSVLLNDEFPEDRLRPYAHLLQRRPGSVLHISQDASTTMNSAEIMRPYGQMVYLEFIRRAISEFDGFSPDEWDLDHLMVYEPLLHHAFRLKGKGAQAGKEYLFFRSYKITKDMVEEMTSNQGLFILKAYESSRMSEPSSRNYP
;
A
#
# COMPACT_ATOMS: atom_id res chain seq x y z
N MET A 1 -8.87 22.78 -24.97
CA MET A 1 -10.07 23.17 -24.21
C MET A 1 -11.03 22.00 -24.31
N THR A 2 -11.01 21.08 -23.36
CA THR A 2 -11.92 21.09 -22.21
C THR A 2 -11.18 20.70 -20.93
N GLY A 3 -11.18 21.61 -19.96
CA GLY A 3 -10.76 21.26 -18.60
C GLY A 3 -11.85 20.45 -17.94
N ASN A 4 -11.53 19.22 -17.54
CA ASN A 4 -12.32 18.55 -16.51
C ASN A 4 -12.07 19.31 -15.21
N SER A 5 -12.98 20.22 -14.86
CA SER A 5 -13.11 20.63 -13.45
C SER A 5 -13.66 19.41 -12.72
N THR A 6 -12.77 18.59 -12.15
CA THR A 6 -13.16 17.61 -11.15
C THR A 6 -13.75 18.39 -9.99
N GLN A 7 -15.09 18.44 -9.92
CA GLN A 7 -15.79 18.91 -8.73
C GLN A 7 -15.28 18.09 -7.55
N GLN A 8 -14.87 18.77 -6.48
CA GLN A 8 -14.54 18.11 -5.23
C GLN A 8 -15.75 17.28 -4.79
N PRO A 9 -15.57 15.98 -4.47
CA PRO A 9 -16.68 15.13 -4.05
C PRO A 9 -17.36 15.73 -2.81
N CYS A 10 -18.63 15.40 -2.57
CA CYS A 10 -19.21 15.70 -1.26
C CYS A 10 -18.56 14.82 -0.18
N PHE A 11 -18.59 15.25 1.08
CA PHE A 11 -17.88 14.56 2.17
C PHE A 11 -18.19 13.05 2.27
N PRO A 12 -19.45 12.58 2.16
CA PRO A 12 -19.74 11.15 2.14
C PRO A 12 -19.04 10.40 0.98
N GLN A 13 -19.10 10.96 -0.23
CA GLN A 13 -18.42 10.38 -1.40
C GLN A 13 -16.89 10.35 -1.21
N ALA A 14 -16.32 11.37 -0.56
CA ALA A 14 -14.90 11.43 -0.30
C ALA A 14 -14.41 10.38 0.71
N LEU A 15 -15.26 9.98 1.65
CA LEU A 15 -15.01 8.87 2.56
C LEU A 15 -15.05 7.53 1.83
N GLU A 16 -16.03 7.34 0.94
CA GLU A 16 -16.20 6.12 0.13
C GLU A 16 -15.02 5.92 -0.83
N ASP A 17 -14.68 6.95 -1.60
CA ASP A 17 -13.60 6.92 -2.59
C ASP A 17 -12.22 7.11 -1.97
N LYS A 18 -12.13 7.20 -0.63
CA LYS A 18 -10.89 7.39 0.13
C LYS A 18 -10.14 8.70 -0.22
N THR A 19 -10.74 9.61 -0.99
CA THR A 19 -10.06 10.81 -1.48
C THR A 19 -9.76 11.81 -0.38
N CYS A 20 -10.52 11.82 0.72
CA CYS A 20 -10.20 12.62 1.91
C CYS A 20 -8.86 12.19 2.54
N LEU A 21 -8.45 10.93 2.37
CA LEU A 21 -7.20 10.41 2.94
C LEU A 21 -5.96 10.95 2.23
N PHE A 22 -6.08 11.35 0.96
CA PHE A 22 -4.94 11.82 0.16
C PHE A 22 -4.29 13.08 0.74
N GLN A 23 -5.09 13.92 1.41
CA GLN A 23 -4.59 15.11 2.12
C GLN A 23 -3.65 14.72 3.26
N GLY A 24 -3.98 13.64 3.98
CA GLY A 24 -3.18 13.08 5.07
C GLY A 24 -1.95 12.27 4.63
N ASN A 25 -1.89 11.76 3.40
CA ASN A 25 -0.84 10.82 2.95
C ASN A 25 0.60 11.26 3.24
N HIS A 26 0.87 12.57 3.21
CA HIS A 26 2.21 13.10 3.49
C HIS A 26 2.66 12.92 4.96
N THR A 27 1.76 12.50 5.85
CA THR A 27 2.03 12.17 7.25
C THR A 27 2.04 10.65 7.50
N TRP A 28 1.70 9.85 6.48
CA TRP A 28 1.65 8.38 6.59
C TRP A 28 2.97 7.77 7.06
N ASP A 29 4.11 8.35 6.67
CA ASP A 29 5.45 7.95 7.15
C ASP A 29 5.47 7.80 8.68
N GLN A 30 4.84 8.70 9.43
CA GLN A 30 4.80 8.67 10.90
C GLN A 30 4.04 7.46 11.44
N VAL A 31 2.96 7.07 10.78
CA VAL A 31 2.18 5.87 11.12
C VAL A 31 2.98 4.63 10.75
N SER A 32 3.47 4.56 9.51
CA SER A 32 4.16 3.37 9.00
C SER A 32 5.49 3.07 9.73
N GLN A 33 6.19 4.10 10.20
CA GLN A 33 7.46 3.94 10.92
C GLN A 33 7.28 3.77 12.43
N SER A 34 6.04 3.82 12.92
CA SER A 34 5.79 3.56 14.34
C SER A 34 6.08 2.10 14.66
N ASN A 35 6.75 1.86 15.80
CA ASN A 35 7.14 0.52 16.27
C ASN A 35 5.93 -0.40 16.59
N ILE A 36 4.72 0.15 16.57
CA ILE A 36 3.45 -0.53 16.78
C ILE A 36 2.86 -1.04 15.46
N TYR A 37 3.25 -0.49 14.30
CA TYR A 37 2.64 -0.80 13.01
C TYR A 37 3.33 -2.03 12.39
N TYR A 38 2.82 -3.21 12.76
CA TYR A 38 3.44 -4.50 12.42
C TYR A 38 3.64 -4.70 10.91
N GLN A 39 2.73 -4.22 10.06
CA GLN A 39 2.82 -4.44 8.61
C GLN A 39 4.13 -3.92 8.02
N THR A 40 4.62 -2.75 8.46
CA THR A 40 5.89 -2.21 7.95
C THR A 40 7.08 -3.00 8.48
N ILE A 41 7.05 -3.38 9.76
CA ILE A 41 8.12 -4.18 10.39
C ILE A 41 8.23 -5.55 9.71
N GLU A 42 7.10 -6.19 9.42
CA GLU A 42 7.05 -7.52 8.81
C GLU A 42 7.44 -7.48 7.33
N ASP A 43 6.99 -6.46 6.59
CA ASP A 43 7.47 -6.22 5.22
C ASP A 43 9.00 -6.08 5.19
N GLU A 44 9.57 -5.25 6.08
CA GLU A 44 11.02 -5.01 6.14
C GLU A 44 11.81 -6.27 6.50
N ASP A 45 11.31 -7.09 7.43
CA ASP A 45 11.92 -8.37 7.81
C ASP A 45 11.94 -9.35 6.63
N ILE A 46 10.81 -9.53 5.96
CA ILE A 46 10.69 -10.41 4.78
C ILE A 46 11.60 -9.91 3.65
N LEU A 47 11.55 -8.61 3.33
CA LEU A 47 12.40 -8.03 2.28
C LEU A 47 13.88 -8.19 2.61
N SER A 48 14.29 -7.96 3.85
CA SER A 48 15.69 -8.09 4.26
C SER A 48 16.22 -9.52 4.10
N LYS A 49 15.38 -10.52 4.40
CA LYS A 49 15.73 -11.94 4.32
C LYS A 49 15.77 -12.47 2.89
N TYR A 50 14.80 -12.09 2.05
CA TYR A 50 14.54 -12.80 0.78
C TYR A 50 14.80 -11.99 -0.49
N SER A 51 14.97 -10.66 -0.39
CA SER A 51 15.15 -9.81 -1.58
C SER A 51 16.43 -10.09 -2.37
N GLU A 52 17.49 -10.57 -1.73
CA GLU A 52 18.78 -10.78 -2.41
C GLU A 52 18.68 -11.80 -3.54
N GLU A 53 18.04 -12.93 -3.28
CA GLU A 53 17.82 -13.99 -4.26
C GLU A 53 16.93 -13.47 -5.40
N ARG A 54 15.83 -12.79 -5.07
CA ARG A 54 14.92 -12.20 -6.07
C ARG A 54 15.63 -11.22 -6.99
N ILE A 55 16.48 -10.34 -6.47
CA ILE A 55 17.26 -9.40 -7.28
C ILE A 55 18.32 -10.13 -8.11
N ARG A 56 18.88 -11.24 -7.61
CA ARG A 56 19.83 -12.08 -8.36
C ARG A 56 19.20 -12.67 -9.62
N GLU A 57 17.95 -13.09 -9.54
CA GLU A 57 17.16 -13.64 -10.66
C GLU A 57 16.76 -12.59 -11.70
N MET A 58 16.74 -11.30 -11.36
CA MET A 58 16.46 -10.23 -12.34
C MET A 58 17.60 -10.11 -13.37
N PRO A 59 17.34 -9.65 -14.60
CA PRO A 59 18.42 -9.40 -15.56
C PRO A 59 19.32 -8.25 -15.11
N GLU A 60 20.45 -8.09 -15.78
CA GLU A 60 21.43 -7.02 -15.50
C GLU A 60 20.83 -5.61 -15.60
N ARG A 61 19.81 -5.45 -16.45
CA ARG A 61 19.05 -4.21 -16.63
C ARG A 61 17.56 -4.50 -16.58
N PHE A 62 16.85 -3.84 -15.67
CA PHE A 62 15.39 -3.93 -15.55
C PHE A 62 14.79 -2.64 -15.02
N SER A 63 13.47 -2.55 -15.03
CA SER A 63 12.72 -1.45 -14.41
C SER A 63 12.03 -1.96 -13.16
N MET A 64 12.20 -1.27 -12.04
CA MET A 64 11.51 -1.54 -10.78
C MET A 64 10.40 -0.52 -10.61
N VAL A 65 9.17 -0.97 -10.40
CA VAL A 65 8.00 -0.09 -10.28
C VAL A 65 7.38 -0.29 -8.91
N GLU A 66 7.41 0.74 -8.07
CA GLU A 66 6.73 0.76 -6.78
C GLU A 66 5.34 1.38 -6.93
N LEU A 67 4.31 0.60 -6.61
CA LEU A 67 2.91 1.00 -6.62
C LEU A 67 2.51 1.50 -5.23
N GLY A 68 2.32 2.81 -5.12
CA GLY A 68 2.03 3.51 -3.88
C GLY A 68 3.33 3.93 -3.18
N THR A 69 3.42 5.22 -2.85
CA THR A 69 4.48 5.75 -2.00
C THR A 69 4.20 5.33 -0.57
N GLY A 70 4.96 4.36 -0.08
CA GLY A 70 4.90 3.88 1.29
C GLY A 70 6.10 4.34 2.11
N ALA A 71 6.47 3.52 3.08
CA ALA A 71 7.69 3.73 3.85
C ALA A 71 8.93 3.58 2.95
N PHE A 72 9.65 4.69 2.76
CA PHE A 72 10.89 4.80 1.98
C PHE A 72 11.89 3.65 2.22
N GLU A 73 12.01 3.18 3.46
CA GLU A 73 12.97 2.14 3.84
C GLU A 73 12.70 0.82 3.11
N LYS A 74 11.44 0.51 2.80
CA LYS A 74 11.06 -0.76 2.18
C LYS A 74 11.62 -0.90 0.77
N ILE A 75 11.44 0.10 -0.09
CA ILE A 75 12.00 0.07 -1.45
C ILE A 75 13.53 0.22 -1.42
N ALA A 76 14.08 0.94 -0.44
CA ALA A 76 15.52 1.10 -0.27
C ALA A 76 16.23 -0.24 -0.01
N ILE A 77 15.60 -1.18 0.72
CA ILE A 77 16.12 -2.55 0.91
C ILE A 77 16.39 -3.22 -0.44
N LEU A 78 15.41 -3.17 -1.35
CA LEU A 78 15.51 -3.78 -2.69
C LEU A 78 16.58 -3.09 -3.55
N LEU A 79 16.58 -1.76 -3.57
CA LEU A 79 17.56 -0.98 -4.33
C LEU A 79 18.99 -1.12 -3.79
N ASP A 80 19.16 -1.33 -2.49
CA ASP A 80 20.47 -1.64 -1.91
C ASP A 80 21.00 -2.99 -2.40
N LYS A 81 20.13 -4.01 -2.58
CA LYS A 81 20.52 -5.27 -3.21
C LYS A 81 20.88 -5.10 -4.69
N VAL A 82 20.15 -4.25 -5.43
CA VAL A 82 20.50 -3.89 -6.82
C VAL A 82 21.90 -3.29 -6.89
N ARG A 83 22.18 -2.30 -6.04
CA ARG A 83 23.50 -1.64 -5.96
C ARG A 83 24.59 -2.63 -5.57
N ALA A 84 24.36 -3.49 -4.59
CA ALA A 84 25.33 -4.49 -4.14
C ALA A 84 25.70 -5.49 -5.26
N GLN A 85 24.71 -5.86 -6.08
CA GLN A 85 24.90 -6.75 -7.23
C GLN A 85 25.37 -6.02 -8.50
N LYS A 86 25.62 -4.71 -8.42
CA LYS A 86 26.08 -3.85 -9.53
C LYS A 86 25.17 -3.82 -10.76
N LYS A 87 23.87 -4.07 -10.58
CA LYS A 87 22.87 -4.06 -11.66
C LYS A 87 22.39 -2.65 -12.00
N TYR A 88 21.79 -2.52 -13.18
CA TYR A 88 21.12 -1.31 -13.64
C TYR A 88 19.61 -1.40 -13.40
N CYS A 89 19.06 -0.43 -12.67
CA CYS A 89 17.65 -0.34 -12.35
C CYS A 89 17.11 1.05 -12.66
N PHE A 90 16.07 1.10 -13.49
CA PHE A 90 15.22 2.27 -13.61
C PHE A 90 14.06 2.12 -12.61
N CYS A 91 14.15 2.85 -11.50
CA CYS A 91 13.16 2.84 -10.43
C CYS A 91 12.09 3.90 -10.71
N LEU A 92 10.85 3.44 -10.91
CA LEU A 92 9.67 4.27 -11.02
C LEU A 92 8.84 4.14 -9.75
N VAL A 93 8.55 5.26 -9.10
CA VAL A 93 7.64 5.33 -7.97
C VAL A 93 6.31 5.91 -8.46
N VAL A 94 5.19 5.28 -8.13
CA VAL A 94 3.86 5.70 -8.57
C VAL A 94 2.98 6.05 -7.38
N ASP A 95 2.40 7.24 -7.35
CA ASP A 95 1.43 7.63 -6.31
C ASP A 95 0.53 8.79 -6.76
N ILE A 96 -0.68 8.86 -6.23
CA ILE A 96 -1.62 9.95 -6.50
C ILE A 96 -1.21 11.27 -5.81
N SER A 97 -0.54 11.18 -4.66
CA SER A 97 -0.08 12.30 -3.85
C SER A 97 1.24 12.85 -4.39
N ARG A 98 1.15 13.97 -5.10
CA ARG A 98 2.33 14.72 -5.59
C ARG A 98 3.35 15.01 -4.47
N LYS A 99 2.87 15.32 -3.26
CA LYS A 99 3.74 15.66 -2.12
C LYS A 99 4.53 14.44 -1.63
N ALA A 100 3.85 13.32 -1.43
CA ALA A 100 4.50 12.07 -1.00
C ALA A 100 5.47 11.57 -2.09
N LEU A 101 5.04 11.59 -3.35
CA LEU A 101 5.86 11.25 -4.51
C LEU A 101 7.14 12.09 -4.59
N LYS A 102 7.03 13.42 -4.46
CA LYS A 102 8.20 14.31 -4.46
C LYS A 102 9.16 13.96 -3.32
N GLN A 103 8.64 13.77 -2.11
CA GLN A 103 9.46 13.43 -0.95
C GLN A 103 10.22 12.11 -1.15
N GLN A 104 9.55 11.07 -1.65
CA GLN A 104 10.17 9.77 -1.88
C GLN A 104 11.22 9.83 -2.99
N VAL A 105 10.93 10.48 -4.11
CA VAL A 105 11.89 10.65 -5.22
C VAL A 105 13.12 11.44 -4.78
N ASP A 106 12.94 12.54 -4.04
CA ASP A 106 14.06 13.34 -3.53
C ASP A 106 14.94 12.51 -2.58
N LYS A 107 14.34 11.77 -1.63
CA LYS A 107 15.06 10.88 -0.69
C LYS A 107 15.85 9.79 -1.44
N LEU A 108 15.21 9.08 -2.38
CA LEU A 108 15.84 7.97 -3.12
C LEU A 108 16.94 8.48 -4.06
N SER A 109 16.69 9.59 -4.77
CA SER A 109 17.69 10.19 -5.65
C SER A 109 18.92 10.65 -4.87
N ALA A 110 18.72 11.25 -3.68
CA ALA A 110 19.81 11.65 -2.80
C ALA A 110 20.61 10.44 -2.26
N ARG A 111 19.94 9.36 -1.86
CA ARG A 111 20.59 8.12 -1.36
C ARG A 111 21.44 7.44 -2.43
N TYR A 112 20.95 7.38 -3.67
CA TYR A 112 21.60 6.65 -4.76
C TYR A 112 22.40 7.54 -5.72
N LYS A 113 22.58 8.83 -5.42
CA LYS A 113 23.31 9.80 -6.26
C LYS A 113 24.71 9.35 -6.69
N SER A 114 25.39 8.56 -5.85
CA SER A 114 26.76 8.09 -6.10
C SER A 114 26.83 6.81 -6.94
N TYR A 115 25.68 6.22 -7.29
CA TYR A 115 25.61 4.99 -8.05
C TYR A 115 24.76 5.18 -9.31
N ALA A 116 25.43 5.38 -10.44
CA ALA A 116 24.79 5.64 -11.74
C ALA A 116 23.90 4.49 -12.25
N GLY A 117 24.03 3.29 -11.67
CA GLY A 117 23.20 2.14 -12.00
C GLY A 117 21.75 2.26 -11.52
N ILE A 118 21.42 3.18 -10.60
CA ILE A 118 20.05 3.42 -10.16
C ILE A 118 19.60 4.80 -10.62
N GLN A 119 18.49 4.85 -11.35
CA GLN A 119 17.82 6.10 -11.73
C GLN A 119 16.41 6.09 -11.17
N VAL A 120 16.02 7.16 -10.48
CA VAL A 120 14.72 7.25 -9.83
C VAL A 120 13.85 8.30 -10.52
N ARG A 121 12.59 7.96 -10.77
CA ARG A 121 11.57 8.87 -11.29
C ARG A 121 10.26 8.67 -10.54
N GLY A 122 9.51 9.75 -10.40
CA GLY A 122 8.15 9.70 -9.87
C GLY A 122 7.13 9.84 -10.98
N TYR A 123 6.02 9.13 -10.86
CA TYR A 123 4.87 9.25 -11.73
C TYR A 123 3.61 9.48 -10.90
N GLN A 124 2.94 10.60 -11.12
CA GLN A 124 1.73 10.94 -10.39
C GLN A 124 0.53 10.30 -11.09
N GLU A 125 0.01 9.21 -10.55
CA GLU A 125 -1.10 8.46 -11.15
C GLU A 125 -1.86 7.66 -10.10
N ASP A 126 -3.11 7.34 -10.41
CA ASP A 126 -3.90 6.39 -9.65
C ASP A 126 -3.48 4.93 -9.90
N LEU A 127 -3.50 4.10 -8.85
CA LEU A 127 -3.08 2.70 -8.92
C LEU A 127 -3.93 1.86 -9.89
N CYS A 128 -5.19 2.20 -10.12
CA CYS A 128 -6.05 1.48 -11.06
C CYS A 128 -5.65 1.76 -12.51
N SER A 129 -5.02 2.91 -12.81
CA SER A 129 -4.66 3.31 -14.18
C SER A 129 -3.15 3.25 -14.47
N ALA A 130 -2.30 3.15 -13.45
CA ALA A 130 -0.84 3.13 -13.60
C ALA A 130 -0.32 2.07 -14.58
N HIS A 131 -0.97 0.90 -14.64
CA HIS A 131 -0.61 -0.18 -15.56
C HIS A 131 -0.53 0.28 -17.04
N LEU A 132 -1.38 1.23 -17.46
CA LEU A 132 -1.40 1.76 -18.83
C LEU A 132 -0.07 2.43 -19.21
N ARG A 133 0.56 3.12 -18.25
CA ARG A 133 1.90 3.68 -18.47
C ARG A 133 3.01 2.66 -18.38
N LEU A 134 2.85 1.64 -17.55
CA LEU A 134 3.85 0.58 -17.48
C LEU A 134 3.97 -0.16 -18.81
N GLU A 135 2.92 -0.17 -19.65
CA GLU A 135 2.97 -0.67 -21.03
C GLU A 135 3.96 0.05 -21.93
N GLU A 136 4.32 1.30 -21.62
CA GLU A 136 5.26 2.10 -22.40
C GLU A 136 6.70 1.93 -21.92
N ILE A 137 6.91 1.41 -20.71
CA ILE A 137 8.25 1.21 -20.15
C ILE A 137 8.89 0.00 -20.84
N PRO A 138 10.06 0.12 -21.48
CA PRO A 138 10.69 -1.00 -22.16
C PRO A 138 11.31 -2.01 -21.17
N GLY A 139 11.45 -3.25 -21.63
CA GLY A 139 12.18 -4.31 -20.92
C GLY A 139 11.39 -5.02 -19.83
N ILE A 140 12.12 -5.74 -18.97
CA ILE A 140 11.57 -6.53 -17.86
C ILE A 140 11.11 -5.60 -16.74
N LEU A 141 9.88 -5.83 -16.27
CA LEU A 141 9.32 -5.12 -15.13
C LEU A 141 9.43 -5.96 -13.85
N TYR A 142 9.89 -5.32 -12.78
CA TYR A 142 9.67 -5.77 -11.43
C TYR A 142 8.67 -4.83 -10.77
N VAL A 143 7.38 -5.20 -10.81
CA VAL A 143 6.29 -4.42 -10.21
C VAL A 143 6.12 -4.83 -8.75
N ILE A 144 5.98 -3.85 -7.86
CA ILE A 144 6.05 -4.04 -6.42
C ILE A 144 4.93 -3.25 -5.76
N SER A 145 4.09 -3.92 -4.97
CA SER A 145 3.09 -3.30 -4.10
C SER A 145 3.33 -3.75 -2.66
N LEU A 146 3.77 -2.83 -1.81
CA LEU A 146 4.07 -3.09 -0.40
C LEU A 146 3.02 -2.51 0.54
N GLY A 147 2.96 -2.95 1.80
CA GLY A 147 2.02 -2.45 2.80
C GLY A 147 0.56 -2.81 2.51
N SER A 148 0.30 -3.96 1.88
CA SER A 148 -1.05 -4.42 1.59
C SER A 148 -1.87 -3.41 0.76
N VAL A 149 -1.29 -2.80 -0.27
CA VAL A 149 -1.94 -1.72 -1.02
C VAL A 149 -2.76 -2.22 -2.22
N LEU A 150 -2.17 -3.01 -3.12
CA LEU A 150 -2.80 -3.40 -4.38
C LEU A 150 -4.10 -4.19 -4.19
N LEU A 151 -4.14 -5.10 -3.21
CA LEU A 151 -5.30 -5.97 -2.96
C LEU A 151 -6.19 -5.44 -1.83
N ASN A 152 -5.98 -4.21 -1.34
CA ASN A 152 -6.82 -3.62 -0.28
C ASN A 152 -8.10 -3.00 -0.83
N ASP A 153 -8.95 -3.86 -1.35
CA ASP A 153 -10.24 -3.54 -1.94
C ASP A 153 -11.27 -4.64 -1.64
N GLU A 154 -12.55 -4.32 -1.78
CA GLU A 154 -13.64 -5.30 -1.72
C GLU A 154 -13.57 -6.27 -2.91
N PHE A 155 -13.11 -5.77 -4.07
CA PHE A 155 -12.95 -6.54 -5.30
C PHE A 155 -11.47 -6.51 -5.75
N PRO A 156 -10.56 -7.18 -5.00
CA PRO A 156 -9.12 -7.12 -5.26
C PRO A 156 -8.72 -7.64 -6.65
N GLU A 157 -9.50 -8.56 -7.22
CA GLU A 157 -9.30 -9.08 -8.57
C GLU A 157 -9.39 -8.00 -9.66
N ASP A 158 -10.28 -7.02 -9.51
CA ASP A 158 -10.44 -5.94 -10.48
C ASP A 158 -9.18 -5.05 -10.51
N ARG A 159 -8.53 -4.88 -9.35
CA ARG A 159 -7.25 -4.17 -9.26
C ARG A 159 -6.08 -5.00 -9.78
N LEU A 160 -6.09 -6.32 -9.56
CA LEU A 160 -5.01 -7.22 -9.98
C LEU A 160 -5.01 -7.45 -11.49
N ARG A 161 -6.19 -7.61 -12.11
CA ARG A 161 -6.38 -8.01 -13.51
C ARG A 161 -5.55 -7.20 -14.52
N PRO A 162 -5.50 -5.86 -14.49
CA PRO A 162 -4.73 -5.10 -15.47
C PRO A 162 -3.21 -5.35 -15.37
N TYR A 163 -2.69 -5.53 -14.15
CA TYR A 163 -1.29 -5.89 -13.93
C TYR A 163 -1.01 -7.32 -14.39
N ALA A 164 -1.93 -8.25 -14.18
CA ALA A 164 -1.80 -9.62 -14.69
C ALA A 164 -1.68 -9.63 -16.22
N HIS A 165 -2.56 -8.91 -16.94
CA HIS A 165 -2.49 -8.77 -18.40
C HIS A 165 -1.20 -8.11 -18.89
N LEU A 166 -0.66 -7.14 -18.15
CA LEU A 166 0.63 -6.53 -18.44
C LEU A 166 1.77 -7.56 -18.36
N LEU A 167 1.83 -8.35 -17.28
CA LEU A 167 2.90 -9.32 -17.04
C LEU A 167 2.86 -10.49 -18.02
N GLN A 168 1.66 -10.99 -18.36
CA GLN A 168 1.51 -12.08 -19.34
C GLN A 168 2.04 -11.71 -20.72
N ARG A 169 1.94 -10.43 -21.11
CA ARG A 169 2.51 -9.91 -22.36
C ARG A 169 4.03 -9.68 -22.29
N ARG A 170 4.64 -9.85 -21.11
CA ARG A 170 6.05 -9.50 -20.84
C ARG A 170 6.77 -10.61 -20.07
N PRO A 171 7.09 -11.73 -20.73
CA PRO A 171 7.77 -12.87 -20.10
C PRO A 171 9.02 -12.45 -19.31
N GLY A 172 9.15 -12.97 -18.10
CA GLY A 172 10.24 -12.64 -17.17
C GLY A 172 9.96 -11.44 -16.27
N SER A 173 8.90 -10.67 -16.52
CA SER A 173 8.42 -9.66 -15.59
C SER A 173 7.72 -10.31 -14.40
N VAL A 174 7.82 -9.69 -13.23
CA VAL A 174 7.29 -10.23 -11.98
C VAL A 174 6.52 -9.16 -11.21
N LEU A 175 5.51 -9.61 -10.48
CA LEU A 175 4.76 -8.81 -9.52
C LEU A 175 5.02 -9.35 -8.12
N HIS A 176 5.42 -8.46 -7.22
CA HIS A 176 5.59 -8.73 -5.80
C HIS A 176 4.53 -7.96 -5.03
N ILE A 177 3.75 -8.69 -4.24
CA ILE A 177 2.70 -8.14 -3.40
C ILE A 177 3.00 -8.57 -1.98
N SER A 178 3.14 -7.60 -1.07
CA SER A 178 2.94 -7.88 0.35
C SER A 178 1.45 -7.79 0.65
N GLN A 179 0.92 -8.72 1.43
CA GLN A 179 -0.47 -8.72 1.81
C GLN A 179 -0.62 -9.00 3.31
N ASP A 180 -1.42 -8.17 3.99
CA ASP A 180 -1.83 -8.49 5.35
C ASP A 180 -2.86 -9.63 5.28
N ALA A 181 -2.41 -10.82 5.64
CA ALA A 181 -3.17 -12.07 5.58
C ALA A 181 -3.69 -12.52 6.96
N SER A 182 -3.80 -11.58 7.92
CA SER A 182 -4.23 -11.89 9.28
C SER A 182 -5.63 -12.52 9.30
N THR A 183 -5.74 -13.76 9.79
CA THR A 183 -7.01 -14.53 9.87
C THR A 183 -7.69 -14.45 11.23
N THR A 184 -7.05 -13.83 12.22
CA THR A 184 -7.55 -13.83 13.60
C THR A 184 -8.70 -12.83 13.76
N MET A 185 -9.91 -13.37 13.97
CA MET A 185 -11.16 -12.61 14.06
C MET A 185 -11.21 -11.59 15.21
N ASN A 186 -10.31 -11.66 16.19
CA ASN A 186 -10.35 -10.77 17.36
C ASN A 186 -8.97 -10.54 17.99
N SER A 187 -7.90 -10.50 17.19
CA SER A 187 -6.60 -10.21 17.77
C SER A 187 -6.54 -8.72 18.10
N ALA A 188 -6.40 -8.43 19.39
CA ALA A 188 -5.97 -7.12 19.86
C ALA A 188 -4.72 -6.64 19.10
N GLU A 189 -3.93 -7.54 18.52
CA GLU A 189 -2.79 -7.25 17.65
C GLU A 189 -3.16 -6.54 16.35
N ILE A 190 -4.22 -6.96 15.64
CA ILE A 190 -4.69 -6.25 14.43
C ILE A 190 -5.30 -4.91 14.83
N MET A 191 -6.11 -4.86 15.90
CA MET A 191 -6.84 -3.65 16.29
C MET A 191 -5.96 -2.58 16.93
N ARG A 192 -4.95 -3.00 17.71
CA ARG A 192 -4.12 -2.09 18.51
C ARG A 192 -3.46 -1.00 17.68
N PRO A 193 -2.78 -1.26 16.54
CA PRO A 193 -2.15 -0.20 15.74
C PRO A 193 -3.13 0.90 15.32
N TYR A 194 -4.37 0.55 14.94
CA TYR A 194 -5.36 1.53 14.49
C TYR A 194 -5.96 2.38 15.62
N GLY A 195 -5.91 1.89 16.87
CA GLY A 195 -6.37 2.64 18.04
C GLY A 195 -5.33 3.59 18.64
N GLN A 196 -4.13 3.66 18.05
CA GLN A 196 -3.03 4.44 18.60
C GLN A 196 -3.11 5.90 18.18
N MET A 197 -2.67 6.80 19.06
CA MET A 197 -2.82 8.24 18.86
C MET A 197 -2.26 8.73 17.52
N VAL A 198 -1.08 8.23 17.10
CA VAL A 198 -0.48 8.58 15.81
C VAL A 198 -1.39 8.23 14.62
N TYR A 199 -2.10 7.11 14.68
CA TYR A 199 -3.03 6.66 13.64
C TYR A 199 -4.31 7.50 13.67
N LEU A 200 -4.86 7.73 14.87
CA LEU A 200 -6.05 8.55 15.07
C LEU A 200 -5.80 10.00 14.62
N GLU A 201 -4.61 10.55 14.85
CA GLU A 201 -4.21 11.87 14.37
C GLU A 201 -4.10 11.92 12.84
N PHE A 202 -3.51 10.90 12.22
CA PHE A 202 -3.50 10.77 10.76
C PHE A 202 -4.93 10.78 10.19
N ILE A 203 -5.83 9.98 10.75
CA ILE A 203 -7.23 9.91 10.30
C ILE A 203 -7.96 11.23 10.52
N ARG A 204 -7.85 11.83 11.73
CA ARG A 204 -8.48 13.12 12.04
C ARG A 204 -7.99 14.20 11.11
N ARG A 205 -6.69 14.25 10.84
CA ARG A 205 -6.10 15.23 9.92
C ARG A 205 -6.66 15.06 8.51
N ALA A 206 -6.64 13.84 8.00
CA ALA A 206 -7.16 13.51 6.68
C ALA A 206 -8.62 13.95 6.49
N ILE A 207 -9.49 13.73 7.47
CA ILE A 207 -10.91 14.14 7.35
C ILE A 207 -11.12 15.63 7.67
N SER A 208 -10.29 16.23 8.53
CA SER A 208 -10.43 17.65 8.95
C SER A 208 -10.11 18.66 7.86
N GLU A 209 -9.31 18.26 6.87
CA GLU A 209 -8.94 19.11 5.73
C GLU A 209 -10.03 19.08 4.62
N PHE A 210 -11.13 18.35 4.84
CA PHE A 210 -12.22 18.22 3.87
C PHE A 210 -13.34 19.24 4.13
N ASP A 211 -13.70 20.00 3.09
CA ASP A 211 -14.78 20.99 3.17
C ASP A 211 -16.13 20.34 3.55
N GLY A 212 -16.78 20.91 4.56
CA GLY A 212 -18.06 20.41 5.08
C GLY A 212 -17.94 19.36 6.19
N PHE A 213 -16.72 19.01 6.61
CA PHE A 213 -16.53 18.24 7.84
C PHE A 213 -16.44 19.17 9.06
N SER A 214 -17.23 18.86 10.10
CA SER A 214 -17.16 19.51 11.41
C SER A 214 -16.85 18.46 12.47
N PRO A 215 -15.65 18.45 13.08
CA PRO A 215 -15.26 17.44 14.07
C PRO A 215 -16.26 17.28 15.22
N ASP A 216 -16.91 18.38 15.63
CA ASP A 216 -17.87 18.39 16.75
C ASP A 216 -19.20 17.68 16.41
N GLU A 217 -19.49 17.48 15.13
CA GLU A 217 -20.69 16.78 14.66
C GLU A 217 -20.50 15.26 14.56
N TRP A 218 -19.32 14.72 14.88
CA TRP A 218 -19.02 13.30 14.68
C TRP A 218 -18.30 12.68 15.89
N ASP A 219 -18.60 11.43 16.17
CA ASP A 219 -17.74 10.53 16.96
C ASP A 219 -16.93 9.64 16.01
N LEU A 220 -15.63 9.52 16.27
CA LEU A 220 -14.72 8.62 15.55
C LEU A 220 -14.41 7.40 16.42
N ASP A 221 -14.76 6.22 15.93
CA ASP A 221 -14.29 4.94 16.46
C ASP A 221 -13.73 4.04 15.33
N HIS A 222 -13.33 2.82 15.67
CA HIS A 222 -12.87 1.84 14.68
C HIS A 222 -13.27 0.43 15.10
N LEU A 223 -13.44 -0.45 14.11
CA LEU A 223 -13.96 -1.80 14.31
C LEU A 223 -13.41 -2.78 13.27
N MET A 224 -13.55 -4.07 13.58
CA MET A 224 -13.46 -5.14 12.59
C MET A 224 -14.83 -5.38 11.97
N VAL A 225 -14.85 -5.59 10.67
CA VAL A 225 -16.01 -6.00 9.87
C VAL A 225 -15.68 -7.36 9.27
N TYR A 226 -16.62 -8.30 9.33
CA TYR A 226 -16.38 -9.70 8.98
C TYR A 226 -16.94 -10.10 7.61
N GLU A 227 -17.95 -9.38 7.12
CA GLU A 227 -18.62 -9.67 5.86
C GLU A 227 -18.60 -8.46 4.91
N PRO A 228 -18.52 -8.67 3.59
CA PRO A 228 -18.29 -9.97 2.92
C PRO A 228 -16.85 -10.47 3.08
N LEU A 229 -15.91 -9.59 3.41
CA LEU A 229 -14.50 -9.90 3.66
C LEU A 229 -14.05 -9.29 4.98
N LEU A 230 -13.15 -9.98 5.69
CA LEU A 230 -12.56 -9.49 6.93
C LEU A 230 -11.77 -8.20 6.67
N HIS A 231 -12.14 -7.11 7.33
CA HIS A 231 -11.41 -5.85 7.25
C HIS A 231 -11.52 -5.03 8.52
N HIS A 232 -10.49 -4.24 8.79
CA HIS A 232 -10.59 -3.12 9.72
C HIS A 232 -11.24 -1.92 9.02
N ALA A 233 -12.03 -1.13 9.73
CA ALA A 233 -12.55 0.14 9.25
C ALA A 233 -12.58 1.19 10.38
N PHE A 234 -12.43 2.46 9.99
CA PHE A 234 -12.82 3.58 10.83
C PHE A 234 -14.29 3.90 10.63
N ARG A 235 -14.93 4.41 11.67
CA ARG A 235 -16.35 4.75 11.66
C ARG A 235 -16.60 6.14 12.21
N LEU A 236 -17.38 6.91 11.47
CA LEU A 236 -17.95 8.18 11.92
C LEU A 236 -19.43 7.98 12.30
N LYS A 237 -19.79 8.35 13.53
CA LYS A 237 -21.18 8.39 14.00
C LYS A 237 -21.62 9.83 14.20
N GLY A 238 -22.71 10.22 13.56
CA GLY A 238 -23.19 11.59 13.61
C GLY A 238 -23.80 11.98 14.96
N LYS A 239 -23.57 13.24 15.34
CA LYS A 239 -24.12 13.92 16.52
C LYS A 239 -24.99 15.09 16.08
N GLY A 240 -25.87 15.56 16.97
CA GLY A 240 -26.69 16.76 16.71
C GLY A 240 -27.45 16.66 15.39
N ALA A 241 -27.18 17.57 14.45
CA ALA A 241 -27.81 17.59 13.13
C ALA A 241 -27.48 16.37 12.25
N GLN A 242 -26.41 15.63 12.55
CA GLN A 242 -26.00 14.41 11.86
C GLN A 242 -26.49 13.13 12.57
N ALA A 243 -27.23 13.23 13.67
CA ALA A 243 -27.65 12.08 14.46
C ALA A 243 -28.37 11.01 13.61
N GLY A 244 -27.97 9.76 13.80
CA GLY A 244 -28.48 8.61 13.03
C GLY A 244 -27.72 8.30 11.74
N LYS A 245 -26.77 9.13 11.31
CA LYS A 245 -25.86 8.83 10.20
C LYS A 245 -24.63 8.08 10.68
N GLU A 246 -24.20 7.09 9.89
CA GLU A 246 -23.00 6.29 10.14
C GLU A 246 -22.25 6.08 8.83
N TYR A 247 -20.93 6.26 8.85
CA TYR A 247 -20.05 6.02 7.70
C TYR A 247 -18.88 5.14 8.08
N LEU A 248 -18.64 4.08 7.31
CA LEU A 248 -17.44 3.26 7.38
C LEU A 248 -16.46 3.69 6.28
N PHE A 249 -15.21 3.94 6.67
CA PHE A 249 -14.17 4.40 5.74
C PHE A 249 -12.80 3.85 6.15
N PHE A 250 -11.79 4.09 5.30
CA PHE A 250 -10.44 3.56 5.47
C PHE A 250 -10.46 2.03 5.70
N ARG A 251 -11.09 1.30 4.78
CA ARG A 251 -11.14 -0.17 4.86
C ARG A 251 -9.74 -0.76 4.64
N SER A 252 -9.30 -1.60 5.56
CA SER A 252 -8.06 -2.37 5.50
C SER A 252 -8.37 -3.88 5.52
N TYR A 253 -8.55 -4.43 4.32
CA TYR A 253 -8.89 -5.83 4.07
C TYR A 253 -7.76 -6.78 4.43
N LYS A 254 -8.14 -7.92 5.02
CA LYS A 254 -7.26 -9.02 5.37
C LYS A 254 -7.48 -10.14 4.37
N ILE A 255 -6.59 -10.25 3.39
CA ILE A 255 -6.69 -11.19 2.27
C ILE A 255 -5.75 -12.35 2.55
N THR A 256 -6.31 -13.54 2.75
CA THR A 256 -5.52 -14.73 3.12
C THR A 256 -4.66 -15.21 1.95
N LYS A 257 -3.67 -16.04 2.26
CA LYS A 257 -2.84 -16.69 1.24
C LYS A 257 -3.66 -17.46 0.21
N ASP A 258 -4.63 -18.27 0.67
CA ASP A 258 -5.50 -19.05 -0.20
C ASP A 258 -6.30 -18.15 -1.16
N MET A 259 -6.79 -17.01 -0.67
CA MET A 259 -7.46 -16.01 -1.51
C MET A 259 -6.51 -15.41 -2.54
N VAL A 260 -5.27 -15.09 -2.15
CA VAL A 260 -4.24 -14.58 -3.08
C VAL A 260 -3.91 -15.62 -4.15
N GLU A 261 -3.77 -16.89 -3.77
CA GLU A 261 -3.53 -18.01 -4.69
C GLU A 261 -4.70 -18.19 -5.68
N GLU A 262 -5.94 -18.18 -5.19
CA GLU A 262 -7.13 -18.27 -6.01
C GLU A 262 -7.23 -17.11 -7.01
N MET A 263 -7.14 -15.86 -6.52
CA MET A 263 -7.29 -14.68 -7.39
C MET A 263 -6.15 -14.58 -8.40
N THR A 264 -4.92 -14.92 -8.04
CA THR A 264 -3.80 -14.88 -8.99
C THR A 264 -3.95 -15.95 -10.07
N SER A 265 -4.37 -17.16 -9.69
CA SER A 265 -4.68 -18.26 -10.61
C SER A 265 -5.81 -17.89 -11.59
N ASN A 266 -6.90 -17.30 -11.09
CA ASN A 266 -8.01 -16.82 -11.91
C ASN A 266 -7.59 -15.78 -12.96
N GLN A 267 -6.54 -15.00 -12.67
CA GLN A 267 -5.96 -14.03 -13.59
C GLN A 267 -4.80 -14.61 -14.44
N GLY A 268 -4.59 -15.92 -14.45
CA GLY A 268 -3.54 -16.58 -15.25
C GLY A 268 -2.12 -16.31 -14.75
N LEU A 269 -1.96 -15.93 -13.49
CA LEU A 269 -0.66 -15.79 -12.82
C LEU A 269 -0.39 -17.04 -11.97
N PHE A 270 0.89 -17.30 -11.72
CA PHE A 270 1.34 -18.35 -10.82
C PHE A 270 2.28 -17.77 -9.78
N ILE A 271 2.14 -18.21 -8.53
CA ILE A 271 3.02 -17.78 -7.44
C ILE A 271 4.38 -18.47 -7.59
N LEU A 272 5.43 -17.68 -7.82
CA LEU A 272 6.80 -18.18 -7.90
C LEU A 272 7.33 -18.57 -6.52
N LYS A 273 7.12 -17.69 -5.54
CA LYS A 273 7.58 -17.82 -4.16
C LYS A 273 6.62 -17.07 -3.25
N ALA A 274 6.32 -17.64 -2.08
CA ALA A 274 5.57 -17.00 -1.01
C ALA A 274 6.42 -17.07 0.27
N TYR A 275 6.43 -15.95 1.00
CA TYR A 275 7.15 -15.82 2.26
C TYR A 275 6.19 -15.29 3.31
N GLU A 276 6.35 -15.76 4.54
CA GLU A 276 5.51 -15.39 5.67
C GLU A 276 6.41 -14.86 6.79
N SER A 277 5.91 -13.88 7.55
CA SER A 277 6.62 -13.37 8.72
C SER A 277 6.72 -14.47 9.77
N SER A 278 7.88 -14.57 10.44
CA SER A 278 8.10 -15.53 11.53
C SER A 278 7.18 -15.31 12.74
N ARG A 279 6.51 -14.15 12.84
CA ARG A 279 5.50 -13.88 13.88
C ARG A 279 4.26 -14.75 13.76
N MET A 280 3.88 -15.17 12.54
CA MET A 280 2.75 -16.09 12.36
C MET A 280 3.09 -17.53 12.78
N SER A 281 4.37 -17.84 13.01
CA SER A 281 4.84 -19.18 13.37
C SER A 281 4.97 -19.42 14.89
N GLU A 282 4.86 -18.38 15.71
CA GLU A 282 4.92 -18.51 17.18
C GLU A 282 3.50 -18.49 17.79
N PRO A 283 3.09 -19.52 18.56
CA PRO A 283 1.87 -19.44 19.34
C PRO A 283 1.96 -18.26 20.30
N SER A 284 0.99 -17.33 20.22
CA SER A 284 0.92 -16.13 21.04
C SER A 284 0.90 -16.49 22.54
N SER A 285 2.08 -16.57 23.13
CA SER A 285 2.32 -16.81 24.56
C SER A 285 3.10 -15.64 25.14
N ARG A 286 2.74 -14.41 24.76
CA ARG A 286 3.17 -13.21 25.46
C ARG A 286 1.94 -12.46 25.95
N ASN A 287 1.50 -12.84 27.15
CA ASN A 287 0.79 -11.93 28.02
C ASN A 287 1.70 -10.70 28.22
N TYR A 288 1.32 -9.58 27.63
CA TYR A 288 1.84 -8.29 28.05
C TYR A 288 0.91 -7.75 29.15
N PRO A 289 1.48 -7.15 30.22
CA PRO A 289 0.74 -6.67 31.39
C PRO A 289 -0.25 -5.55 31.06
#